data_AF-A0A644YPM1-F1
#
_entry.id   AF-A0A644YPM1-F1
#
_cell.length_a   1.000
_cell.length_b   1.000
_cell.length_c   1.000
_cell.angle_alpha   90.00
_cell.angle_beta   90.00
_cell.angle_gamma   90.00
#
_symmetry.space_group_name_H-M   'P 1'
#
loop_
_entity.id
_entity.type
_entity.pdbx_description
1 polymer ?
#
loop_
_entity_poly.entity_id
_entity_poly.type
_entity_poly.pdbx_seq_one_letter_code
_entity_poly.pdbx_strand_id
1 'polypeptide(L)' 'MNLKALRLKAGYTQVAVAKRLNVHPSAVCGWESGRFFPKTSTLVQLAELYNCSVDELLKEKIA' A
#
# COMPACT_ATOMS: atom_id res chain seq x y z
N MET A 1 5.41 1.83 8.05
CA MET A 1 4.78 1.86 6.70
C MET A 1 3.56 2.76 6.68
N ASN A 2 3.45 3.64 5.68
CA ASN A 2 2.38 4.64 5.58
C ASN A 2 1.24 4.24 4.62
N LEU A 3 1.14 2.95 4.27
CA LEU A 3 0.25 2.44 3.22
C LEU A 3 -1.22 2.81 3.41
N LYS A 4 -1.75 2.70 4.64
CA LYS A 4 -3.15 3.03 4.91
C LYS A 4 -3.45 4.51 4.66
N ALA A 5 -2.54 5.41 5.08
CA ALA A 5 -2.76 6.85 4.90
C ALA A 5 -2.64 7.24 3.43
N LEU A 6 -1.65 6.71 2.72
CA LEU A 6 -1.46 6.95 1.28
C LEU A 6 -2.63 6.40 0.46
N ARG A 7 -3.12 5.20 0.79
CA ARG A 7 -4.33 4.64 0.18
C ARG A 7 -5.54 5.55 0.34
N LEU A 8 -5.77 6.05 1.57
CA LEU A 8 -6.89 6.94 1.85
C LEU A 8 -6.73 8.30 1.15
N LYS A 9 -5.52 8.86 1.11
CA LYS A 9 -5.20 10.08 0.37
C LYS A 9 -5.45 9.91 -1.13
N ALA A 10 -5.18 8.73 -1.68
CA ALA A 10 -5.46 8.36 -3.05
C ALA A 10 -6.94 7.99 -3.32
N GLY A 11 -7.82 8.05 -2.30
CA GLY A 11 -9.26 7.82 -2.45
C GLY A 11 -9.65 6.36 -2.68
N TYR A 12 -8.82 5.39 -2.29
CA TYR A 12 -9.06 3.98 -2.56
C TYR A 12 -9.51 3.18 -1.33
N THR A 13 -10.37 2.19 -1.57
CA THR A 13 -10.65 1.12 -0.59
C THR A 13 -9.60 0.01 -0.71
N GLN A 14 -9.44 -0.82 0.32
CA GLN A 14 -8.53 -1.97 0.26
C GLN A 14 -8.89 -2.92 -0.90
N VAL A 15 -10.19 -3.12 -1.15
CA VAL A 15 -10.69 -3.94 -2.26
C VAL A 15 -10.35 -3.31 -3.62
N ALA A 16 -10.45 -1.99 -3.76
CA ALA A 16 -10.11 -1.31 -5.01
C ALA A 16 -8.61 -1.43 -5.33
N VAL A 17 -7.75 -1.30 -4.32
CA VAL A 17 -6.31 -1.53 -4.47
C VAL A 17 -6.02 -2.98 -4.85
N ALA A 18 -6.64 -3.92 -4.14
CA ALA A 18 -6.47 -5.35 -4.40
C ALA A 18 -6.83 -5.73 -5.84
N LYS A 19 -7.96 -5.21 -6.33
CA LYS A 19 -8.39 -5.40 -7.73
C LYS A 19 -7.38 -4.82 -8.73
N ARG A 20 -6.88 -3.61 -8.50
CA ARG A 20 -5.91 -2.96 -9.41
C ARG A 20 -4.56 -3.67 -9.46
N LEU A 21 -4.11 -4.20 -8.32
CA LEU A 21 -2.83 -4.91 -8.19
C LEU A 21 -2.96 -6.41 -8.46
N ASN A 22 -4.16 -6.89 -8.80
CA ASN A 22 -4.48 -8.30 -8.99
C ASN A 22 -4.01 -9.19 -7.81
N VAL A 23 -4.33 -8.76 -6.59
CA VAL A 23 -4.04 -9.49 -5.34
C VAL A 23 -5.32 -9.74 -4.54
N HIS A 24 -5.25 -10.65 -3.57
CA HIS A 24 -6.36 -10.86 -2.65
C HIS A 24 -6.49 -9.65 -1.67
N PRO A 25 -7.71 -9.21 -1.30
CA PRO A 25 -7.89 -8.10 -0.34
C PRO A 25 -7.20 -8.29 1.01
N SER A 26 -7.04 -9.55 1.45
CA SER A 26 -6.29 -9.86 2.68
C SER A 26 -4.81 -9.48 2.58
N ALA A 27 -4.24 -9.43 1.36
CA ALA A 27 -2.88 -8.98 1.14
C ALA A 27 -2.72 -7.50 1.54
N VAL A 28 -3.61 -6.64 1.03
CA VAL A 28 -3.63 -5.21 1.34
C VAL A 28 -3.86 -4.98 2.85
N CYS A 29 -4.79 -5.73 3.45
CA CYS A 29 -5.03 -5.67 4.90
C CYS A 29 -3.78 -6.08 5.70
N GLY A 30 -3.09 -7.15 5.29
CA GLY A 30 -1.87 -7.62 5.93
C GLY A 30 -0.72 -6.62 5.83
N TRP A 31 -0.56 -5.96 4.68
CA TRP A 31 0.45 -4.90 4.50
C TRP A 31 0.16 -3.68 5.38
N GLU A 32 -1.10 -3.25 5.47
CA GLU A 32 -1.48 -2.10 6.29
C GLU A 32 -1.39 -2.36 7.79
N SER A 33 -1.50 -3.62 8.21
CA SER A 33 -1.35 -4.03 9.62
C SER A 33 0.06 -4.48 9.98
N GLY A 34 1.00 -4.47 9.03
CA GLY A 34 2.38 -4.90 9.25
C GLY A 34 2.56 -6.41 9.45
N ARG A 35 1.52 -7.22 9.16
CA ARG A 35 1.57 -8.69 9.33
C ARG A 35 2.56 -9.35 8.37
N PHE A 36 2.66 -8.80 7.15
CA PHE A 36 3.63 -9.20 6.14
C PHE A 36 3.87 -8.05 5.17
N PHE A 37 4.98 -8.11 4.44
CA PHE A 37 5.41 -7.03 3.56
C PHE A 37 5.04 -7.32 2.08
N PRO A 38 4.69 -6.29 1.29
CA PRO A 38 4.60 -6.42 -0.15
C PRO A 38 5.98 -6.74 -0.73
N LYS A 39 6.02 -7.49 -1.84
CA LYS A 39 7.26 -7.70 -2.59
C LYS A 39 7.69 -6.40 -3.27
N THR A 40 8.96 -6.30 -3.66
CA THR A 40 9.52 -5.12 -4.34
C THR A 40 8.70 -4.68 -5.57
N SER A 41 8.27 -5.63 -6.41
CA SER A 41 7.41 -5.34 -7.57
C SER A 41 6.05 -4.76 -7.19
N THR A 42 5.48 -5.18 -6.05
CA THR A 42 4.22 -4.64 -5.53
C THR A 42 4.42 -3.25 -4.93
N LEU A 43 5.58 -2.99 -4.30
CA LEU A 43 5.91 -1.66 -3.78
C LEU A 43 5.96 -0.62 -4.91
N VAL A 44 6.56 -0.95 -6.05
CA VAL A 44 6.59 -0.07 -7.22
C VAL A 44 5.17 0.22 -7.72
N GLN A 45 4.33 -0.81 -7.87
CA GLN A 45 2.95 -0.61 -8.31
C GLN A 45 2.11 0.19 -7.29
N LEU A 46 2.35 0.02 -5.99
CA LEU A 46 1.70 0.83 -4.94
C LEU A 46 2.14 2.29 -5.00
N ALA A 47 3.42 2.54 -5.27
CA ALA A 47 4.00 3.87 -5.39
C ALA A 47 3.35 4.62 -6.58
N GLU A 48 3.27 3.95 -7.73
CA GLU A 48 2.58 4.45 -8.91
C GLU A 48 1.08 4.69 -8.65
N LEU A 49 0.40 3.70 -8.04
CA LEU A 49 -1.03 3.79 -7.77
C LEU A 49 -1.39 4.94 -6.82
N TYR A 50 -0.55 5.19 -5.83
CA TYR A 50 -0.75 6.25 -4.84
C TYR A 50 -0.08 7.58 -5.22
N ASN A 51 0.56 7.64 -6.38
CA ASN A 51 1.32 8.79 -6.87
C ASN A 51 2.32 9.34 -5.82
N CYS A 52 3.15 8.43 -5.30
CA CYS A 52 4.19 8.72 -4.32
C CYS A 52 5.46 7.90 -4.62
N SER A 53 6.55 8.21 -3.94
CA SER A 53 7.77 7.41 -4.01
C SER A 53 7.71 6.15 -3.13
N VAL A 54 8.53 5.15 -3.45
CA VAL A 54 8.66 3.95 -2.60
C VAL A 54 9.15 4.31 -1.19
N ASP A 55 10.02 5.32 -1.07
CA ASP A 55 10.47 5.84 0.23
C ASP A 55 9.30 6.34 1.09
N GLU A 56 8.36 7.07 0.50
CA GLU A 56 7.15 7.54 1.19
C GLU A 56 6.23 6.39 1.64
N LEU A 57 6.17 5.28 0.90
CA LEU A 57 5.45 4.08 1.33
C LEU A 57 6.08 3.48 2.59
N LEU A 58 7.43 3.40 2.59
CA LEU A 58 8.21 2.72 3.61
C LEU A 58 8.38 3.53 4.88
N LYS A 59 8.38 4.87 4.77
CA LYS A 59 8.48 5.78 5.93
C LYS A 59 7.56 5.34 7.06
N GLU A 60 8.16 5.14 8.22
CA GLU A 60 7.42 4.95 9.44
C GLU A 60 6.84 6.29 9.88
N LYS A 61 5.64 6.24 10.46
CA LYS A 61 5.14 7.41 11.19
C LYS A 61 6.09 7.60 12.37
N ILE A 62 6.97 8.59 12.26
CA ILE A 62 7.60 9.16 13.46
C ILE A 62 6.43 9.78 14.23
N ALA A 63 6.07 9.13 15.34
CA ALA A 63 5.11 9.65 16.29
C ALA A 63 5.77 10.77 17.10
#